data_AF-A0A7M3XZF3-F1
#
_entry.id   AF-A0A7M3XZF3-F1
#
_cell.length_a   1.000
_cell.length_b   1.000
_cell.length_c   1.000
_cell.angle_alpha   90.00
_cell.angle_beta   90.00
_cell.angle_gamma   90.00
#
_symmetry.space_group_name_H-M   'P 1'
#
loop_
_entity.id
_entity.type
_entity.pdbx_description
1 polymer ?
#
loop_
_entity_poly.entity_id
_entity_poly.type
_entity_poly.pdbx_seq_one_letter_code
_entity_poly.pdbx_strand_id
1 'polypeptide(L)'
;MFPILLRQGCDLVNQSFNDSIRAGIPTNFPDPPTFDESVDRAPKRPDVLSQNEKLLAVENALRYFPQKWHAELSKEFFDELVSEGHITMHRFRPNYEMYSRHIEQYPGDCLAAKGIMLMIQNNLDPKVAQYPYDLITYGGNGAVF
;
A
#
# COMPACT_ATOMS: atom_id res chain seq x y z
N MET A 1 22.19 -30.16 -35.07
CA MET A 1 20.70 -30.09 -35.15
C MET A 1 20.22 -29.73 -33.74
N PHE A 2 19.60 -28.56 -33.61
CA PHE A 2 19.09 -27.87 -32.40
C PHE A 2 20.07 -27.32 -31.35
N PRO A 3 20.36 -26.01 -31.37
CA PRO A 3 20.73 -25.25 -30.18
C PRO A 3 19.46 -24.74 -29.47
N ILE A 4 19.30 -25.03 -28.19
CA ILE A 4 18.25 -24.45 -27.35
C ILE A 4 18.75 -23.10 -26.84
N LEU A 5 18.00 -22.06 -27.19
CA LEU A 5 18.13 -20.70 -26.70
C LEU A 5 18.08 -20.66 -25.16
N LEU A 6 19.15 -20.17 -24.54
CA LEU A 6 19.08 -19.58 -23.20
C LEU A 6 18.32 -18.27 -23.31
N ARG A 7 16.99 -18.36 -23.16
CA ARG A 7 16.14 -17.20 -22.89
C ARG A 7 16.55 -16.62 -21.54
N GLN A 8 16.78 -15.31 -21.56
CA GLN A 8 16.81 -14.46 -20.39
C GLN A 8 15.62 -14.79 -19.47
N GLY A 9 15.93 -15.08 -18.21
CA GLY A 9 14.96 -15.17 -17.13
C GLY A 9 15.27 -14.04 -16.16
N CYS A 10 14.40 -13.04 -16.15
CA CYS A 10 14.33 -12.00 -15.15
C CYS A 10 14.28 -12.65 -13.76
N ASP A 11 15.23 -12.34 -12.88
CA ASP A 11 15.22 -12.74 -11.47
C ASP A 11 14.13 -11.95 -10.73
N LEU A 12 12.87 -12.32 -10.94
CA LEU A 12 11.78 -11.95 -10.05
C LEU A 12 11.87 -12.86 -8.84
N VAL A 13 12.59 -12.39 -7.81
CA VAL A 13 12.54 -13.01 -6.48
C VAL A 13 11.09 -12.94 -6.02
N ASN A 14 10.38 -14.05 -6.15
CA ASN A 14 9.02 -14.22 -5.68
C ASN A 14 9.08 -14.28 -4.13
N GLN A 15 9.09 -13.11 -3.49
CA GLN A 15 9.17 -13.01 -2.03
C GLN A 15 7.96 -13.71 -1.41
N SER A 16 8.20 -14.47 -0.34
CA SER A 16 7.09 -15.11 0.36
C SER A 16 6.18 -14.06 1.01
N PHE A 17 4.91 -14.37 1.18
CA PHE A 17 3.96 -13.54 1.94
C PHE A 17 4.52 -13.16 3.33
N ASN A 18 5.19 -14.13 3.96
CA ASN A 18 5.72 -14.02 5.30
C ASN A 18 6.89 -13.02 5.38
N ASP A 19 7.74 -12.98 4.36
CA ASP A 19 8.82 -11.99 4.24
C ASP A 19 8.24 -10.60 3.94
N SER A 20 7.26 -10.55 3.03
CA SER A 20 6.63 -9.30 2.58
C SER A 20 5.98 -8.54 3.74
N ILE A 21 5.20 -9.22 4.59
CA ILE A 21 4.51 -8.57 5.71
C ILE A 21 5.46 -8.18 6.86
N ARG A 22 6.62 -8.85 6.99
CA ARG A 22 7.65 -8.51 8.00
C ARG A 22 8.52 -7.33 7.59
N ALA A 23 8.62 -7.03 6.30
CA ALA A 23 9.55 -6.04 5.79
C ALA A 23 9.27 -4.61 6.29
N GLY A 24 7.99 -4.28 6.56
CA GLY A 24 7.60 -2.92 6.87
C GLY A 24 7.86 -1.99 5.68
N ILE A 25 8.52 -0.86 5.90
CA ILE A 25 8.97 0.00 4.80
C ILE A 25 10.13 -0.68 4.07
N PRO A 26 10.05 -0.90 2.75
CA PRO A 26 11.09 -1.60 2.00
C PRO A 26 12.43 -0.84 2.05
N THR A 27 13.53 -1.54 1.83
CA THR A 27 14.88 -0.94 1.83
C THR A 27 15.20 -0.18 0.53
N ASN A 28 14.59 -0.63 -0.56
CA ASN A 28 14.71 -0.05 -1.89
C ASN A 28 13.47 0.76 -2.22
N PHE A 29 13.64 1.79 -3.05
CA PHE A 29 12.53 2.62 -3.50
C PHE A 29 11.64 1.78 -4.43
N PRO A 30 10.37 1.52 -4.08
CA PRO A 30 9.50 0.68 -4.91
C PRO A 30 9.21 1.32 -6.26
N ASP A 31 8.78 0.52 -7.23
CA ASP A 31 8.23 1.02 -8.48
C ASP A 31 6.90 1.78 -8.24
N PRO A 32 6.47 2.63 -9.20
CA PRO A 32 5.18 3.33 -9.09
C PRO A 32 4.00 2.36 -8.90
N PRO A 33 2.95 2.78 -8.18
CA PRO A 33 1.80 1.93 -7.95
C PRO A 33 1.04 1.64 -9.26
N THR A 34 0.58 0.41 -9.41
CA THR A 34 -0.35 0.01 -10.47
C THR A 34 -1.77 -0.02 -9.93
N PHE A 35 -2.74 0.43 -10.73
CA PHE A 35 -4.15 0.40 -10.37
C PHE A 35 -4.92 -0.51 -11.33
N ASP A 36 -5.70 -1.44 -10.77
CA ASP A 36 -6.70 -2.19 -11.50
C ASP A 36 -7.94 -1.31 -11.69
N GLU A 37 -8.32 -1.04 -12.93
CA GLU A 37 -9.48 -0.20 -13.29
C GLU A 37 -10.82 -0.82 -12.87
N SER A 38 -10.86 -2.11 -12.58
CA SER A 38 -12.05 -2.79 -12.07
C SER A 38 -12.28 -2.58 -10.57
N VAL A 39 -11.30 -2.01 -9.86
CA VAL A 39 -11.38 -1.74 -8.42
C VAL A 39 -11.87 -0.31 -8.19
N ASP A 40 -13.00 -0.19 -7.51
CA ASP A 40 -13.58 1.11 -7.15
C ASP A 40 -12.62 1.94 -6.29
N ARG A 41 -12.61 3.25 -6.54
CA ARG A 41 -11.82 4.24 -5.81
C ARG A 41 -12.71 5.16 -4.99
N ALA A 42 -12.22 5.60 -3.85
CA ALA A 42 -12.92 6.52 -2.98
C ALA A 42 -13.18 7.86 -3.70
N PRO A 43 -14.34 8.50 -3.47
CA PRO A 43 -14.58 9.83 -3.99
C PRO A 43 -13.58 10.82 -3.38
N LYS A 44 -13.18 11.82 -4.18
CA LYS A 44 -12.30 12.89 -3.74
C LYS A 44 -12.85 13.57 -2.48
N ARG A 45 -12.01 13.71 -1.46
CA ARG A 45 -12.35 14.44 -0.23
C ARG A 45 -12.37 15.95 -0.47
N PRO A 46 -13.22 16.73 0.24
CA PRO A 46 -13.26 18.18 0.09
C PRO A 46 -11.90 18.84 0.32
N ASP A 47 -11.54 19.78 -0.54
CA ASP A 47 -10.31 20.57 -0.38
C ASP A 47 -10.54 21.68 0.66
N VAL A 48 -10.20 21.38 1.90
CA VAL A 48 -10.40 22.26 3.05
C VAL A 48 -9.10 22.82 3.63
N LEU A 49 -7.95 22.34 3.14
CA LEU A 49 -6.65 22.71 3.69
C LEU A 49 -6.12 23.98 3.02
N SER A 50 -5.61 24.89 3.83
CA SER A 50 -4.79 26.00 3.35
C SER A 50 -3.47 25.52 2.75
N GLN A 51 -2.77 26.41 2.04
CA GLN A 51 -1.47 26.08 1.45
C GLN A 51 -0.46 25.60 2.49
N ASN A 52 -0.41 26.23 3.67
CA ASN A 52 0.50 25.83 4.75
C ASN A 52 0.11 24.48 5.35
N GLU A 53 -1.19 24.19 5.47
CA GLU A 53 -1.66 22.89 5.96
C GLU A 53 -1.40 21.77 4.96
N LYS A 54 -1.46 22.05 3.64
CA LYS A 54 -1.06 21.08 2.62
C LYS A 54 0.43 20.75 2.70
N LEU A 55 1.29 21.75 2.88
CA LEU A 55 2.73 21.53 3.09
C LEU A 55 2.98 20.69 4.35
N LEU A 56 2.32 21.05 5.46
CA LEU A 56 2.43 20.30 6.72
C LEU A 56 1.93 18.85 6.58
N ALA A 57 0.86 18.61 5.79
CA ALA A 57 0.37 17.26 5.53
C ALA A 57 1.40 16.41 4.78
N VAL A 58 2.07 16.98 3.76
CA VAL A 58 3.16 16.31 3.04
C VAL A 58 4.35 16.05 3.97
N GLU A 59 4.78 17.02 4.76
CA GLU A 59 5.85 16.84 5.75
C GLU A 59 5.50 15.73 6.75
N ASN A 60 4.26 15.69 7.23
CA ASN A 60 3.77 14.67 8.15
C ASN A 60 3.84 13.26 7.55
N ALA A 61 3.54 13.11 6.25
CA ALA A 61 3.65 11.86 5.52
C ALA A 61 5.12 11.45 5.29
N LEU A 62 6.01 12.41 5.01
CA LEU A 62 7.43 12.12 4.77
C LEU A 62 8.17 11.58 6.00
N ARG A 63 7.65 11.77 7.23
CA ARG A 63 8.23 11.25 8.47
C ARG A 63 8.39 9.73 8.51
N TYR A 64 7.59 9.00 7.72
CA TYR A 64 7.66 7.54 7.66
C TYR A 64 8.78 7.02 6.74
N PHE A 65 9.45 7.89 5.98
CA PHE A 65 10.36 7.48 4.89
C PHE A 65 11.77 8.06 5.02
N PRO A 66 12.80 7.36 4.50
CA PRO A 66 14.16 7.89 4.42
C PRO A 66 14.25 9.22 3.67
N GLN A 67 15.08 10.14 4.15
CA GLN A 67 15.25 11.49 3.56
C GLN A 67 15.64 11.45 2.08
N LYS A 68 16.41 10.43 1.65
CA LYS A 68 16.80 10.23 0.24
C LYS A 68 15.60 10.05 -0.71
N TRP A 69 14.40 9.72 -0.20
CA TRP A 69 13.19 9.56 -1.00
C TRP A 69 12.30 10.79 -1.00
N HIS A 70 12.56 11.78 -0.12
CA HIS A 70 11.65 12.90 0.09
C HIS A 70 11.43 13.76 -1.16
N ALA A 71 12.45 13.90 -2.02
CA ALA A 71 12.33 14.68 -3.25
C ALA A 71 11.31 14.11 -4.24
N GLU A 72 11.15 12.79 -4.29
CA GLU A 72 10.19 12.13 -5.16
C GLU A 72 8.84 11.98 -4.46
N LEU A 73 8.85 11.45 -3.23
CA LEU A 73 7.64 11.23 -2.45
C LEU A 73 6.87 12.52 -2.13
N SER A 74 7.56 13.65 -1.97
CA SER A 74 6.87 14.93 -1.73
C SER A 74 5.95 15.33 -2.90
N LYS A 75 6.36 15.04 -4.14
CA LYS A 75 5.55 15.32 -5.33
C LYS A 75 4.37 14.38 -5.38
N GLU A 76 4.61 13.07 -5.21
CA GLU A 76 3.55 12.06 -5.21
C GLU A 76 2.51 12.30 -4.12
N PHE A 77 2.95 12.57 -2.88
CA PHE A 77 2.04 12.82 -1.78
C PHE A 77 1.28 14.13 -1.96
N PHE A 78 1.90 15.16 -2.55
CA PHE A 78 1.16 16.37 -2.89
C PHE A 78 0.12 16.12 -3.98
N ASP A 79 0.45 15.32 -4.99
CA ASP A 79 -0.48 14.95 -6.06
C ASP A 79 -1.64 14.11 -5.54
N GLU A 80 -1.40 13.13 -4.67
CA GLU A 80 -2.45 12.39 -3.95
C GLU A 80 -3.34 13.36 -3.15
N LEU A 81 -2.74 14.27 -2.39
CA LEU A 81 -3.49 15.24 -1.59
C LEU A 81 -4.38 16.15 -2.46
N VAL A 82 -3.92 16.59 -3.63
CA VAL A 82 -4.68 17.47 -4.52
C VAL A 82 -5.76 16.70 -5.29
N SER A 83 -5.46 15.49 -5.75
CA SER A 83 -6.35 14.68 -6.59
C SER A 83 -7.42 13.94 -5.77
N GLU A 84 -7.03 13.40 -4.61
CA GLU A 84 -7.88 12.56 -3.76
C GLU A 84 -8.32 13.27 -2.47
N GLY A 85 -7.66 14.36 -2.09
CA GLY A 85 -7.92 15.04 -0.81
C GLY A 85 -7.34 14.28 0.39
N HIS A 86 -6.48 13.31 0.15
CA HIS A 86 -5.82 12.49 1.16
C HIS A 86 -4.48 11.96 0.66
N ILE A 87 -3.57 11.63 1.57
CA ILE A 87 -2.28 10.99 1.26
C ILE A 87 -2.39 9.54 1.73
N THR A 88 -2.65 8.63 0.79
CA THR A 88 -2.78 7.19 1.04
C THR A 88 -1.43 6.48 0.95
N MET A 89 -0.46 7.07 0.23
CA MET A 89 0.86 6.52 -0.05
C MET A 89 0.78 5.26 -0.93
N HIS A 90 0.06 5.37 -2.06
CA HIS A 90 -0.29 4.21 -2.92
C HIS A 90 0.91 3.37 -3.36
N ARG A 91 2.07 4.00 -3.55
CA ARG A 91 3.35 3.33 -3.88
C ARG A 91 3.71 2.18 -2.93
N PHE A 92 3.29 2.27 -1.66
CA PHE A 92 3.63 1.30 -0.63
C PHE A 92 2.53 0.25 -0.39
N ARG A 93 1.47 0.26 -1.21
CA ARG A 93 0.48 -0.82 -1.21
C ARG A 93 1.16 -2.14 -1.57
N PRO A 94 0.95 -3.22 -0.80
CA PRO A 94 1.56 -4.51 -1.11
C PRO A 94 1.00 -5.10 -2.40
N ASN A 95 1.86 -5.83 -3.13
CA ASN A 95 1.51 -6.49 -4.39
C ASN A 95 1.00 -7.94 -4.22
N TYR A 96 0.96 -8.47 -3.00
CA TYR A 96 0.31 -9.75 -2.73
C TYR A 96 -1.21 -9.59 -2.69
N GLU A 97 -1.95 -10.67 -2.93
CA GLU A 97 -3.40 -10.67 -2.77
C GLU A 97 -3.79 -10.36 -1.31
N MET A 98 -4.63 -9.34 -1.14
CA MET A 98 -5.14 -8.90 0.16
C MET A 98 -6.40 -9.70 0.50
N TYR A 99 -6.28 -10.62 1.47
CA TYR A 99 -7.40 -11.40 1.99
C TYR A 99 -7.02 -12.04 3.33
N SER A 100 -8.00 -12.45 4.13
CA SER A 100 -7.74 -13.16 5.38
C SER A 100 -7.23 -14.58 5.14
N ARG A 101 -5.96 -14.81 5.51
CA ARG A 101 -5.29 -16.12 5.45
C ARG A 101 -5.54 -16.96 6.70
N HIS A 102 -5.17 -18.25 6.65
CA HIS A 102 -5.19 -19.12 7.82
C HIS A 102 -4.19 -18.60 8.88
N ILE A 103 -4.53 -18.66 10.17
CA ILE A 103 -3.80 -17.91 11.21
C ILE A 103 -2.30 -18.28 11.31
N GLU A 104 -1.95 -19.53 11.00
CA GLU A 104 -0.60 -20.09 10.99
C GLU A 104 0.26 -19.55 9.83
N GLN A 105 -0.35 -18.97 8.79
CA GLN A 105 0.37 -18.36 7.69
C GLN A 105 0.94 -16.98 8.06
N TYR A 106 0.39 -16.33 9.10
CA TYR A 106 0.89 -15.06 9.58
C TYR A 106 2.17 -15.25 10.41
N PRO A 107 3.20 -14.42 10.16
CA PRO A 107 4.39 -14.44 10.98
C PRO A 107 4.13 -13.94 12.40
N GLY A 108 5.06 -14.23 13.30
CA GLY A 108 5.08 -13.71 14.66
C GLY A 108 4.92 -14.80 15.71
N ASP A 109 5.19 -14.44 16.95
CA ASP A 109 5.23 -15.37 18.08
C ASP A 109 3.94 -15.31 18.91
N CYS A 110 3.19 -14.23 18.79
CA CYS A 110 1.97 -13.98 19.55
C CYS A 110 0.72 -14.27 18.71
N LEU A 111 -0.12 -15.21 19.16
CA LEU A 111 -1.37 -15.56 18.49
C LEU A 111 -2.30 -14.35 18.35
N ALA A 112 -2.36 -13.48 19.36
CA ALA A 112 -3.17 -12.26 19.31
C ALA A 112 -2.70 -11.31 18.20
N ALA A 113 -1.38 -11.13 18.02
CA ALA A 113 -0.84 -10.30 16.94
C ALA A 113 -1.18 -10.88 15.55
N LYS A 114 -1.11 -12.20 15.39
CA LYS A 114 -1.55 -12.88 14.16
C LYS A 114 -3.03 -12.67 13.89
N GLY A 115 -3.86 -12.77 14.93
CA GLY A 115 -5.29 -12.46 14.85
C GLY A 115 -5.56 -11.03 14.39
N ILE A 116 -4.81 -10.05 14.91
CA ILE A 116 -4.93 -8.64 14.49
C ILE A 116 -4.56 -8.49 13.00
N MET A 117 -3.43 -9.06 12.56
CA MET A 117 -3.04 -9.01 11.14
C MET A 117 -4.10 -9.64 10.22
N LEU A 118 -4.70 -10.76 10.66
CA LEU A 118 -5.79 -11.41 9.95
C LEU A 118 -7.01 -10.48 9.80
N MET A 119 -7.43 -9.84 10.89
CA MET A 119 -8.58 -8.94 10.87
C MET A 119 -8.31 -7.68 10.03
N ILE A 120 -7.08 -7.17 10.04
CA ILE A 120 -6.67 -6.06 9.16
C ILE A 120 -6.80 -6.47 7.68
N GLN A 121 -6.25 -7.62 7.28
CA GLN A 121 -6.36 -8.08 5.89
C GLN A 121 -7.79 -8.40 5.48
N ASN A 122 -8.62 -8.88 6.41
CA ASN A 122 -10.05 -9.06 6.16
C ASN A 122 -10.74 -7.73 5.81
N ASN A 123 -10.45 -6.67 6.57
CA ASN A 123 -11.05 -5.36 6.35
C ASN A 123 -10.56 -4.67 5.07
N LEU A 124 -9.43 -5.11 4.52
CA LEU A 124 -8.83 -4.58 3.28
C LEU A 124 -8.98 -5.52 2.08
N ASP A 125 -9.64 -6.67 2.25
CA ASP A 125 -9.91 -7.60 1.15
C ASP A 125 -10.80 -6.90 0.11
N PRO A 126 -10.45 -6.89 -1.20
CA PRO A 126 -11.30 -6.31 -2.24
C PRO A 126 -12.73 -6.87 -2.31
N LYS A 127 -12.99 -8.05 -1.75
CA LYS A 127 -14.33 -8.65 -1.63
C LYS A 127 -15.14 -8.10 -0.46
N VAL A 128 -14.50 -7.39 0.48
CA VAL A 128 -15.08 -6.88 1.72
C VAL A 128 -15.05 -5.36 1.74
N ALA A 129 -13.93 -4.76 1.38
CA ALA A 129 -13.69 -3.32 1.45
C ALA A 129 -14.42 -2.58 0.34
N GLN A 130 -15.05 -1.46 0.68
CA GLN A 130 -15.69 -0.58 -0.29
C GLN A 130 -14.67 0.06 -1.27
N TYR A 131 -13.53 0.55 -0.75
CA TYR A 131 -12.46 1.12 -1.56
C TYR A 131 -11.11 0.57 -1.06
N PRO A 132 -10.71 -0.65 -1.50
CA PRO A 132 -9.57 -1.37 -0.94
C PRO A 132 -8.24 -0.65 -1.15
N TYR A 133 -8.08 0.05 -2.29
CA TYR A 133 -6.85 0.82 -2.57
C TYR A 133 -6.75 2.11 -1.76
N ASP A 134 -7.87 2.61 -1.25
CA ASP A 134 -7.95 3.81 -0.41
C ASP A 134 -8.09 3.46 1.09
N LEU A 135 -7.92 2.18 1.44
CA LEU A 135 -7.95 1.63 2.80
C LEU A 135 -9.29 1.79 3.53
N ILE A 136 -10.40 1.92 2.79
CA ILE A 136 -11.74 2.16 3.33
C ILE A 136 -12.60 0.89 3.22
N THR A 137 -13.11 0.43 4.37
CA THR A 137 -13.94 -0.78 4.42
C THR A 137 -15.42 -0.47 4.20
N TYR A 138 -15.97 0.60 4.80
CA TYR A 138 -17.40 0.91 4.70
C TYR A 138 -17.70 2.40 4.90
N GLY A 139 -18.94 2.80 4.58
CA GLY A 139 -19.48 4.13 4.88
C GLY A 139 -18.82 5.28 4.11
N GLY A 140 -18.04 4.98 3.07
CA GLY A 140 -17.30 5.94 2.26
C GLY A 140 -16.08 6.58 2.94
N ASN A 141 -15.94 6.47 4.26
CA ASN A 141 -14.82 7.03 5.02
C ASN A 141 -14.38 6.19 6.24
N GLY A 142 -14.99 5.02 6.47
CA GLY A 142 -14.58 4.09 7.53
C GLY A 142 -13.28 3.38 7.15
N ALA A 143 -12.16 4.03 7.44
CA ALA A 143 -10.81 3.58 7.10
C ALA A 143 -10.18 2.66 8.15
N VAL A 144 -9.26 1.81 7.71
CA VAL A 144 -8.47 0.91 8.58
C VAL A 144 -7.21 1.61 9.13
N PHE A 145 -6.59 2.47 8.32
CA PHE A 145 -5.37 3.21 8.63
C PHE A 145 -5.56 4.71 8.39
#